data_AF-A0A5M3MRP7-F1
#
_entry.id   AF-A0A5M3MRP7-F1
#
_cell.length_a   1.000
_cell.length_b   1.000
_cell.length_c   1.000
_cell.angle_alpha   90.00
_cell.angle_beta   90.00
_cell.angle_gamma   90.00
#
_symmetry.space_group_name_H-M   'P 1'
#
loop_
_entity.id
_entity.type
_entity.pdbx_description
1 polymer ?
#
loop_
_entity_poly.entity_id
_entity_poly.type
_entity_poly.pdbx_seq_one_letter_code
_entity_poly.pdbx_strand_id
1 'polypeptide(L)'
;MQLSTKFALAIIFSICFILALSCAFIGYDDDPDYFKNILNDVAASDPGIVLLGENVDVDVDEPSLGIRWSVLGCGVGYVLDGSHGAHESNQCGLPPMYLEIFVDGDDDPTFIYNPAELPSVKQTSRRRYVQNMVQFDSDHSLDVHNDDLYPFDTYYLTGSIMIKDEHNNTLPISKLATLEEADAFSVKSEDVETYVTVNGTQVPSRDIDLWVRRPGRARFFAFLLWAANWLLTQATVAHVFFAWSATDVKPILKHLISSFAIVVAIPQLRNAMPDGPDFDGVLIDFIGFFPQMLISIFSVLAMLLLIMLRESSAHAAAAAMAPQIPPVSRPMSRPVSGVTAEMRARRRSHSRGVSLSKEEEYSEPVFSVTESILSPVNEGATSPPRSPLRPLILGLGRKKRTDSVELERGEGMPLIPKLNPPPPGRGPRGQREDHLNDHYIFPPPATPGPATAPLFATGMQHQQQHLRNRSTKMEFSAASAPGWGGRPGSVYGYELGKSGGSKGSILKKTTDRWF
;
A
#
# COMPACT_ATOMS: atom_id res chain seq x y z
N MET A 1 7.97 -6.98 47.37
CA MET A 1 8.46 -7.76 46.22
C MET A 1 7.65 -7.51 44.94
N GLN A 2 6.32 -7.65 44.95
CA GLN A 2 5.48 -7.47 43.75
C GLN A 2 5.57 -6.08 43.06
N LEU A 3 5.73 -4.98 43.81
CA LEU A 3 5.86 -3.64 43.22
C LEU A 3 7.19 -3.49 42.44
N SER A 4 8.28 -4.03 42.98
CA SER A 4 9.60 -4.01 42.35
C SER A 4 9.61 -4.80 41.04
N THR A 5 8.90 -5.93 40.98
CA THR A 5 8.80 -6.75 39.76
C THR A 5 8.01 -6.03 38.67
N LYS A 6 6.90 -5.36 39.02
CA LYS A 6 6.10 -4.57 38.08
C LYS A 6 6.88 -3.39 37.50
N PHE A 7 7.63 -2.70 38.36
CA PHE A 7 8.46 -1.56 37.93
C PHE A 7 9.62 -2.00 37.03
N ALA A 8 10.27 -3.12 37.35
CA ALA A 8 11.32 -3.70 36.51
C ALA A 8 10.80 -4.10 35.12
N LEU A 9 9.62 -4.74 35.04
CA LEU A 9 8.98 -5.08 33.76
C LEU A 9 8.64 -3.83 32.93
N ALA A 10 8.12 -2.78 33.55
CA ALA A 10 7.82 -1.52 32.87
C ALA A 10 9.08 -0.86 32.29
N ILE A 11 10.18 -0.85 33.04
CA ILE A 11 11.47 -0.33 32.57
C ILE A 11 11.99 -1.16 31.39
N ILE A 12 11.97 -2.50 31.51
CA ILE A 12 12.43 -3.38 30.43
C ILE A 12 11.61 -3.13 29.16
N PHE A 13 10.28 -3.04 29.28
CA PHE A 13 9.41 -2.78 28.14
C PHE A 13 9.70 -1.41 27.50
N SER A 14 9.90 -0.38 28.34
CA SER A 14 10.29 0.96 27.87
C SER A 14 11.63 0.96 27.14
N ILE A 15 12.63 0.22 27.65
CA ILE A 15 13.95 0.12 27.01
C ILE A 15 13.84 -0.64 25.69
N CYS A 16 13.14 -1.78 25.64
CA CYS A 16 12.91 -2.52 24.41
C CYS A 16 12.19 -1.67 23.37
N PHE A 17 11.20 -0.86 23.79
CA PHE A 17 10.48 0.05 22.90
C PHE A 17 11.39 1.15 22.34
N ILE A 18 12.18 1.80 23.19
CA ILE A 18 13.13 2.84 22.76
C ILE A 18 14.16 2.24 21.81
N LEU A 19 14.72 1.06 22.12
CA LEU A 19 15.66 0.37 21.24
C LEU A 19 15.03 0.00 19.90
N ALA A 20 13.81 -0.51 19.89
CA ALA A 20 13.10 -0.83 18.65
C ALA A 20 12.88 0.42 17.79
N LEU A 21 12.50 1.55 18.39
CA LEU A 21 12.40 2.83 17.69
C LEU A 21 13.76 3.32 17.19
N SER A 22 14.80 3.26 18.00
CA SER A 22 16.15 3.68 17.59
C SER A 22 16.65 2.84 16.42
N CYS A 23 16.47 1.51 16.46
CA CYS A 23 16.83 0.62 15.36
C CYS A 23 16.04 0.88 14.07
N ALA A 24 14.82 1.42 14.16
CA ALA A 24 14.02 1.77 12.99
C ALA A 24 14.57 2.98 12.21
N PHE A 25 15.35 3.85 12.86
CA PHE A 25 15.96 5.04 12.23
C PHE A 25 17.43 4.83 11.82
N ILE A 26 18.02 3.66 12.10
CA ILE A 26 19.39 3.36 11.67
C ILE A 26 19.37 3.06 10.16
N GLY A 27 20.11 3.86 9.39
CA GLY A 27 20.28 3.68 7.95
C GLY A 27 19.45 4.61 7.06
N TYR A 28 18.87 5.67 7.62
CA TYR A 28 18.40 6.80 6.81
C TYR A 28 19.57 7.74 6.56
N ASP A 29 20.34 7.44 5.52
CA ASP A 29 21.34 8.37 4.99
C ASP A 29 20.65 9.14 3.85
N ASP A 30 20.32 10.42 4.10
CA ASP A 30 19.98 11.33 3.01
C ASP A 30 21.23 11.40 2.13
N ASP A 31 21.18 10.86 0.92
CA ASP A 31 22.26 11.01 -0.07
C ASP A 31 21.84 12.08 -1.11
N PRO A 32 21.90 13.38 -0.74
CA PRO A 32 21.38 14.48 -1.57
C PRO A 32 22.11 14.62 -2.91
N ASP A 33 23.25 13.96 -3.10
CA ASP A 33 24.11 14.08 -4.27
C ASP A 33 24.04 12.86 -5.22
N TYR A 34 23.11 11.92 -5.04
CA TYR A 34 23.05 10.69 -5.85
C TYR A 34 23.03 10.98 -7.37
N PHE A 35 22.03 11.71 -7.87
CA PHE A 35 21.94 12.03 -9.30
C PHE A 35 23.03 12.97 -9.79
N LYS A 36 23.50 13.89 -8.93
CA LYS A 36 24.54 14.86 -9.28
C LYS A 36 25.83 14.17 -9.73
N ASN A 37 26.24 13.13 -9.02
CA ASN A 37 27.44 12.37 -9.36
C ASN A 37 27.28 11.65 -10.71
N ILE A 38 26.14 11.01 -10.94
CA ILE A 38 25.80 10.35 -12.21
C ILE A 38 25.82 11.35 -13.36
N LEU A 39 25.15 12.50 -13.20
CA LEU A 39 25.07 13.53 -14.24
C LEU A 39 26.44 14.13 -14.57
N ASN A 40 27.26 14.41 -13.55
CA ASN A 40 28.61 14.94 -13.76
C ASN A 40 29.53 13.93 -14.45
N ASP A 41 29.40 12.63 -14.13
CA ASP A 41 30.16 11.57 -14.78
C ASP A 41 29.77 11.42 -16.25
N VAL A 42 28.47 11.41 -16.56
CA VAL A 42 27.97 11.36 -17.94
C VAL A 42 28.42 12.58 -18.74
N ALA A 43 28.28 13.79 -18.19
CA ALA A 43 28.71 15.01 -18.88
C ALA A 43 30.22 15.04 -19.18
N ALA A 44 31.04 14.36 -18.37
CA ALA A 44 32.48 14.27 -18.55
C ALA A 44 32.92 13.13 -19.49
N SER A 45 32.24 11.99 -19.45
CA SER A 45 32.67 10.75 -20.12
C SER A 45 31.89 10.42 -21.39
N ASP A 46 30.57 10.63 -21.40
CA ASP A 46 29.66 10.27 -22.48
C ASP A 46 28.52 11.30 -22.63
N PRO A 47 28.79 12.49 -23.19
CA PRO A 47 27.80 13.55 -23.30
C PRO A 47 26.66 13.14 -24.26
N GLY A 48 25.42 13.32 -23.83
CA GLY A 48 24.24 12.96 -24.62
C GLY A 48 22.94 13.11 -23.85
N ILE A 49 21.91 12.35 -24.25
CA ILE A 49 20.60 12.34 -23.58
C ILE A 49 20.57 11.38 -22.40
N VAL A 50 20.05 11.85 -21.28
CA VAL A 50 19.93 11.11 -20.02
C VAL A 50 18.46 11.09 -19.60
N LEU A 51 17.96 9.93 -19.19
CA LEU A 51 16.65 9.80 -18.56
C LEU A 51 16.82 9.41 -17.10
N LEU A 52 16.26 10.23 -16.20
CA LEU A 52 16.28 9.98 -14.76
C LEU A 52 14.89 9.61 -14.25
N GLY A 53 14.73 8.41 -13.71
CA GLY A 53 13.55 8.00 -12.95
C GLY A 53 13.55 8.64 -11.56
N GLU A 54 12.99 9.85 -11.46
CA GLU A 54 12.97 10.67 -10.25
C GLU A 54 11.89 10.26 -9.25
N ASN A 55 10.94 9.43 -9.67
CA ASN A 55 9.98 8.80 -8.77
C ASN A 55 9.71 7.38 -9.25
N VAL A 56 9.62 6.45 -8.32
CA VAL A 56 9.27 5.06 -8.59
C VAL A 56 8.13 4.69 -7.65
N ASP A 57 6.96 4.43 -8.22
CA ASP A 57 5.78 3.97 -7.51
C ASP A 57 5.64 2.47 -7.74
N VAL A 58 5.59 1.69 -6.66
CA VAL A 58 5.54 0.23 -6.72
C VAL A 58 4.20 -0.21 -6.16
N ASP A 59 3.32 -0.67 -7.04
CA ASP A 59 2.03 -1.25 -6.66
C ASP A 59 2.15 -2.78 -6.66
N VAL A 60 2.23 -3.35 -5.47
CA VAL A 60 2.33 -4.81 -5.28
C VAL A 60 0.98 -5.50 -5.50
N ASP A 61 -0.13 -4.78 -5.32
CA ASP A 61 -1.47 -5.36 -5.46
C ASP A 61 -1.83 -5.53 -6.95
N GLU A 62 -1.42 -4.58 -7.80
CA GLU A 62 -1.59 -4.61 -9.26
C GLU A 62 -0.34 -5.08 -10.04
N PRO A 63 0.53 -5.88 -9.39
CA PRO A 63 1.98 -6.00 -9.67
C PRO A 63 2.52 -5.10 -10.78
N SER A 64 2.52 -3.80 -10.52
CA SER A 64 2.95 -2.79 -11.48
C SER A 64 3.95 -1.81 -10.86
N LEU A 65 4.75 -1.19 -11.72
CA LEU A 65 5.76 -0.22 -11.34
C LEU A 65 5.66 1.00 -12.25
N GLY A 66 5.30 2.13 -11.68
CA GLY A 66 5.27 3.43 -12.35
C GLY A 66 6.60 4.15 -12.17
N ILE A 67 7.20 4.63 -13.26
CA ILE A 67 8.42 5.45 -13.24
C ILE A 67 8.12 6.82 -13.81
N ARG A 68 8.43 7.87 -13.04
CA ARG A 68 8.43 9.26 -13.53
C ARG A 68 9.81 9.62 -14.04
N TRP A 69 9.94 9.73 -15.35
CA TRP A 69 11.18 10.07 -16.03
C TRP A 69 11.34 11.58 -16.19
N SER A 70 12.55 12.09 -15.98
CA SER A 70 13.02 13.42 -16.37
C SER A 70 13.91 13.30 -17.59
N VAL A 71 13.61 14.07 -18.63
CA VAL A 71 14.42 14.11 -19.86
C VAL A 71 15.47 15.21 -19.76
N LEU A 72 16.73 14.81 -19.75
CA LEU A 72 17.88 15.71 -19.60
C LEU A 72 18.87 15.53 -20.74
N GLY A 73 19.65 16.58 -21.02
CA GLY A 73 20.82 16.51 -21.88
C GLY A 73 22.06 16.94 -21.10
N CYS A 74 23.17 16.27 -21.35
CA CYS A 74 24.44 16.45 -20.65
C CYS A 74 25.57 16.76 -21.62
N GLY A 75 26.40 17.75 -21.29
CA GLY A 75 27.55 18.14 -22.09
C GLY A 75 27.25 19.17 -23.19
N VAL A 76 28.30 19.56 -23.90
CA VAL A 76 28.25 20.65 -24.89
C VAL A 76 27.41 20.22 -26.10
N GLY A 77 26.43 21.04 -26.47
CA GLY A 77 25.53 20.77 -27.60
C GLY A 77 24.27 19.98 -27.24
N TYR A 78 24.22 19.38 -26.05
CA TYR A 78 23.05 18.66 -25.53
C TYR A 78 22.29 19.44 -24.46
N VAL A 79 22.77 20.61 -24.05
CA VAL A 79 22.11 21.49 -23.08
C VAL A 79 21.53 22.71 -23.79
N LEU A 80 20.25 22.97 -23.58
CA LEU A 80 19.54 24.14 -24.07
C LEU A 80 20.06 25.40 -23.39
N ASP A 81 20.45 26.37 -24.22
CA ASP A 81 20.97 27.65 -23.74
C ASP A 81 20.00 28.35 -22.79
N GLY A 82 20.52 28.75 -21.63
CA GLY A 82 19.74 29.42 -20.59
C GLY A 82 18.82 28.48 -19.79
N SER A 83 18.93 27.16 -19.95
CA SER A 83 18.38 26.20 -18.99
C SER A 83 19.12 26.28 -17.66
N HIS A 84 18.41 25.96 -16.59
CA HIS A 84 19.02 25.78 -15.29
C HIS A 84 19.63 24.38 -15.23
N GLY A 85 20.75 24.23 -14.50
CA GLY A 85 21.31 22.92 -14.21
C GLY A 85 20.29 21.99 -13.56
N ALA A 86 20.43 20.69 -13.78
CA ALA A 86 19.56 19.65 -13.20
C ALA A 86 20.28 18.93 -12.05
N HIS A 87 19.57 18.67 -10.94
CA HIS A 87 20.13 17.99 -9.74
C HIS A 87 21.51 18.52 -9.32
N GLU A 88 21.64 19.85 -9.26
CA GLU A 88 22.88 20.58 -8.95
C GLU A 88 24.06 20.37 -9.92
N SER A 89 23.88 19.61 -11.00
CA SER A 89 24.85 19.54 -12.09
C SER A 89 24.70 20.76 -12.99
N ASN A 90 25.79 21.51 -13.14
CA ASN A 90 25.84 22.67 -14.05
C ASN A 90 26.14 22.26 -15.51
N GLN A 91 26.45 20.99 -15.76
CA GLN A 91 26.82 20.48 -17.09
C GLN A 91 25.67 19.72 -17.76
N CYS A 92 24.57 19.50 -17.04
CA CYS A 92 23.37 18.87 -17.53
C CYS A 92 22.17 19.80 -17.34
N GLY A 93 21.23 19.77 -18.27
CA GLY A 93 20.04 20.61 -18.26
C GLY A 93 18.98 20.09 -19.23
N LEU A 94 18.15 21.00 -19.74
CA LEU A 94 17.10 20.64 -20.69
C LEU A 94 17.70 20.38 -22.09
N PRO A 95 17.26 19.38 -22.86
CA PRO A 95 17.76 19.18 -24.22
C PRO A 95 17.37 20.30 -25.19
N PRO A 96 18.22 20.68 -26.17
CA PRO A 96 17.92 21.71 -27.16
C PRO A 96 17.15 21.21 -28.39
N MET A 97 16.91 19.91 -28.52
CA MET A 97 16.24 19.29 -29.68
C MET A 97 14.90 18.64 -29.33
N TYR A 98 14.09 18.40 -30.36
CA TYR A 98 12.84 17.62 -30.28
C TYR A 98 13.13 16.14 -30.05
N LEU A 99 12.36 15.49 -29.17
CA LEU A 99 12.51 14.08 -28.82
C LEU A 99 11.15 13.38 -28.78
N GLU A 100 11.06 12.22 -29.44
CA GLU A 100 9.98 11.24 -29.30
C GLU A 100 10.52 10.04 -28.53
N ILE A 101 9.91 9.72 -27.39
CA ILE A 101 10.36 8.64 -26.50
C ILE A 101 9.34 7.50 -26.59
N PHE A 102 9.84 6.32 -26.89
CA PHE A 102 9.09 5.07 -26.98
C PHE A 102 9.53 4.17 -25.83
N VAL A 103 8.56 3.61 -25.11
CA VAL A 103 8.79 2.70 -23.98
C VAL A 103 8.25 1.31 -24.36
N ASP A 104 9.02 0.27 -24.05
CA ASP A 104 8.67 -1.15 -24.20
C ASP A 104 8.19 -1.58 -25.59
N GLY A 105 8.62 -0.86 -26.62
CA GLY A 105 8.29 -1.16 -28.00
C GLY A 105 6.90 -0.69 -28.43
N ASP A 106 6.31 0.28 -27.72
CA ASP A 106 5.08 0.94 -28.15
C ASP A 106 5.19 1.51 -29.59
N ASP A 107 4.10 1.42 -30.34
CA ASP A 107 4.02 1.91 -31.72
C ASP A 107 3.95 3.46 -31.78
N ASP A 108 3.34 4.07 -30.77
CA ASP A 108 3.21 5.52 -30.61
C ASP A 108 4.18 6.03 -29.53
N PRO A 109 4.70 7.26 -29.64
CA PRO A 109 5.59 7.79 -28.62
C PRO A 109 4.83 7.99 -27.31
N THR A 110 5.31 7.37 -26.24
CA THR A 110 4.82 7.56 -24.87
C THR A 110 4.96 9.02 -24.42
N PHE A 111 6.01 9.70 -24.91
CA PHE A 111 6.26 11.11 -24.61
C PHE A 111 6.88 11.86 -25.78
N ILE A 112 6.48 13.12 -25.93
CA ILE A 112 7.02 14.05 -26.92
C ILE A 112 7.54 15.28 -26.19
N TYR A 113 8.84 15.55 -26.35
CA TYR A 113 9.50 16.75 -25.83
C TYR A 113 9.76 17.75 -26.95
N ASN A 114 9.26 18.99 -26.78
CA ASN A 114 9.50 20.09 -27.70
C ASN A 114 10.09 21.31 -26.98
N PRO A 115 11.38 21.65 -27.20
CA PRO A 115 12.03 22.77 -26.52
C PRO A 115 11.45 24.14 -26.94
N ALA A 116 10.78 24.22 -28.10
CA ALA A 116 10.16 25.46 -28.58
C ALA A 116 8.96 25.87 -27.72
N GLU A 117 8.30 24.91 -27.09
CA GLU A 117 7.10 25.13 -26.27
C GLU A 117 7.43 25.60 -24.84
N LEU A 118 8.69 25.44 -24.41
CA LEU A 118 9.11 25.79 -23.05
C LEU A 118 9.00 27.31 -22.80
N PRO A 119 8.26 27.74 -21.75
CA PRO A 119 8.08 29.16 -21.48
C PRO A 119 9.40 29.82 -21.05
N SER A 120 9.63 31.03 -21.55
CA SER A 120 10.78 31.86 -21.17
C SER A 120 10.35 32.97 -20.19
N VAL A 121 11.16 33.21 -19.16
CA VAL A 121 10.93 34.30 -18.20
C VAL A 121 11.29 35.62 -18.86
N LYS A 122 10.32 36.53 -19.01
CA LYS A 122 10.49 37.82 -19.72
C LYS A 122 11.68 38.68 -19.25
N GLN A 123 12.05 38.57 -17.97
CA GLN A 123 13.09 39.41 -17.36
C GLN A 123 14.50 38.88 -17.58
N THR A 124 14.68 37.56 -17.59
CA THR A 124 15.99 36.90 -17.63
C THR A 124 16.24 36.18 -18.95
N SER A 125 15.20 36.06 -19.79
CA SER A 125 15.16 35.19 -20.98
C SER A 125 15.51 33.73 -20.69
N ARG A 126 15.53 33.33 -19.41
CA ARG A 126 15.80 31.95 -19.02
C ARG A 126 14.58 31.07 -19.26
N ARG A 127 14.83 29.85 -19.71
CA ARG A 127 13.79 28.83 -19.87
C ARG A 127 13.36 28.36 -18.49
N ARG A 128 12.04 28.31 -18.26
CA ARG A 128 11.49 27.80 -17.00
C ARG A 128 11.32 26.29 -17.12
N TYR A 129 11.89 25.56 -16.16
CA TYR A 129 11.60 24.15 -15.96
C TYR A 129 10.14 24.00 -15.52
N VAL A 130 9.31 23.41 -16.38
CA VAL A 130 7.91 23.06 -16.08
C VAL A 130 7.83 21.55 -16.10
N GLN A 131 7.66 20.96 -14.92
CA GLN A 131 7.77 19.53 -14.68
C GLN A 131 6.98 18.69 -15.71
N ASN A 132 5.70 18.99 -15.92
CA ASN A 132 4.83 18.26 -16.86
C ASN A 132 5.22 18.39 -18.35
N MET A 133 6.16 19.27 -18.72
CA MET A 133 6.64 19.41 -20.11
C MET A 133 7.97 18.71 -20.36
N VAL A 134 8.64 18.26 -19.29
CA VAL A 134 9.99 17.71 -19.33
C VAL A 134 10.08 16.37 -18.60
N GLN A 135 8.94 15.93 -18.05
CA GLN A 135 8.75 14.65 -17.39
C GLN A 135 7.57 13.90 -17.98
N PHE A 136 7.66 12.57 -17.93
CA PHE A 136 6.59 11.67 -18.31
C PHE A 136 6.55 10.47 -17.37
N ASP A 137 5.39 9.86 -17.26
CA ASP A 137 5.19 8.66 -16.47
C ASP A 137 5.13 7.44 -17.42
N SER A 138 5.72 6.32 -17.03
CA SER A 138 5.61 5.04 -17.72
C SER A 138 5.24 3.94 -16.72
N ASP A 139 4.28 3.10 -17.08
CA ASP A 139 3.82 2.00 -16.24
C ASP A 139 4.33 0.66 -16.77
N HIS A 140 4.89 -0.13 -15.87
CA HIS A 140 5.55 -1.39 -16.17
C HIS A 140 4.90 -2.54 -15.40
N SER A 141 4.81 -3.73 -15.99
CA SER A 141 4.39 -4.94 -15.24
C SER A 141 5.59 -5.58 -14.56
N LEU A 142 5.46 -5.86 -13.26
CA LEU A 142 6.50 -6.51 -12.47
C LEU A 142 6.50 -8.02 -12.67
N ASP A 143 7.70 -8.59 -12.67
CA ASP A 143 7.87 -10.03 -12.52
C ASP A 143 7.75 -10.44 -11.04
N VAL A 144 6.74 -11.27 -10.74
CA VAL A 144 6.29 -11.62 -9.39
C VAL A 144 6.72 -13.01 -8.92
N HIS A 145 7.71 -13.66 -9.55
CA HIS A 145 8.08 -15.04 -9.20
C HIS A 145 8.41 -15.32 -7.72
N ASN A 146 8.79 -14.29 -6.94
CA ASN A 146 9.15 -14.41 -5.52
C ASN A 146 8.26 -13.52 -4.61
N ASP A 147 7.04 -13.21 -5.02
CA ASP A 147 6.09 -12.39 -4.24
C ASP A 147 5.60 -13.10 -2.95
N ASP A 148 5.59 -14.43 -2.95
CA ASP A 148 5.18 -15.29 -1.85
C ASP A 148 6.10 -15.22 -0.61
N LEU A 149 7.29 -14.62 -0.74
CA LEU A 149 8.32 -14.57 0.30
C LEU A 149 8.25 -13.35 1.24
N TYR A 150 7.15 -12.58 1.26
CA TYR A 150 7.03 -11.40 2.13
C TYR A 150 7.48 -11.67 3.59
N PRO A 151 8.28 -10.76 4.20
CA PRO A 151 8.73 -9.46 3.67
C PRO A 151 10.07 -9.52 2.90
N PHE A 152 10.51 -10.71 2.50
CA PHE A 152 11.73 -10.95 1.71
C PHE A 152 11.45 -11.11 0.21
N ASP A 153 10.24 -10.77 -0.21
CA ASP A 153 9.83 -10.64 -1.59
C ASP A 153 10.80 -9.77 -2.39
N THR A 154 10.97 -10.17 -3.65
CA THR A 154 11.81 -9.51 -4.64
C THR A 154 11.07 -9.49 -5.96
N TYR A 155 11.05 -8.34 -6.61
CA TYR A 155 10.46 -8.17 -7.93
C TYR A 155 11.54 -7.80 -8.92
N TYR A 156 11.34 -8.18 -10.17
CA TYR A 156 12.23 -7.87 -11.26
C TYR A 156 11.46 -7.17 -12.37
N LEU A 157 12.10 -6.22 -13.03
CA LEU A 157 11.58 -5.54 -14.20
C LEU A 157 12.71 -5.35 -15.20
N THR A 158 12.39 -5.57 -16.46
CA THR A 158 13.21 -5.13 -17.60
C THR A 158 12.33 -4.25 -18.47
N GLY A 159 12.74 -3.00 -18.66
CA GLY A 159 12.10 -2.08 -19.60
C GLY A 159 13.06 -1.68 -20.71
N SER A 160 12.54 -1.34 -21.89
CA SER A 160 13.34 -0.87 -23.02
C SER A 160 12.91 0.53 -23.46
N ILE A 161 13.87 1.43 -23.68
CA ILE A 161 13.59 2.80 -24.08
C ILE A 161 14.34 3.13 -25.37
N MET A 162 13.64 3.80 -26.28
CA MET A 162 14.18 4.30 -27.54
C MET A 162 13.79 5.77 -27.72
N ILE A 163 14.71 6.57 -28.25
CA ILE A 163 14.46 7.98 -28.57
C ILE A 163 14.63 8.23 -30.06
N LYS A 164 13.73 9.02 -30.64
CA LYS A 164 13.84 9.53 -32.01
C LYS A 164 13.77 11.05 -32.07
N ASP A 165 14.35 11.62 -33.12
CA ASP A 165 14.25 13.05 -33.43
C ASP A 165 13.01 13.36 -34.30
N GLU A 166 12.83 14.65 -34.66
CA GLU A 166 11.73 15.12 -35.52
C GLU A 166 11.74 14.50 -36.93
N HIS A 167 12.90 14.01 -37.36
CA HIS A 167 13.09 13.37 -38.66
C HIS A 167 13.02 11.84 -38.58
N ASN A 168 12.56 11.30 -37.44
CA ASN A 168 12.46 9.86 -37.17
C ASN A 168 13.83 9.14 -37.23
N ASN A 169 14.93 9.87 -36.99
CA ASN A 169 16.25 9.29 -36.76
C ASN A 169 16.39 8.90 -35.30
N THR A 170 17.05 7.78 -35.04
CA THR A 170 17.23 7.27 -33.68
C THR A 170 18.41 7.95 -33.00
N LEU A 171 18.18 8.39 -31.75
CA LEU A 171 19.17 9.09 -30.95
C LEU A 171 19.69 8.17 -29.84
N PRO A 172 21.01 8.11 -29.61
CA PRO A 172 21.55 7.33 -28.50
C PRO A 172 21.17 7.94 -27.15
N ILE A 173 20.83 7.09 -26.20
CA ILE A 173 20.65 7.43 -24.79
C ILE A 173 22.00 7.15 -24.12
N SER A 174 22.58 8.12 -23.43
CA SER A 174 23.88 7.97 -22.75
C SER A 174 23.76 7.28 -21.39
N LYS A 175 22.64 7.47 -20.69
CA LYS A 175 22.41 6.88 -19.37
C LYS A 175 20.92 6.78 -19.03
N LEU A 176 20.52 5.63 -18.49
CA LEU A 176 19.30 5.46 -17.70
C LEU A 176 19.67 5.31 -16.22
N ALA A 177 18.94 5.97 -15.33
CA ALA A 177 19.11 5.79 -13.89
C ALA A 177 17.81 6.07 -13.15
N THR A 178 17.55 5.34 -12.07
CA THR A 178 16.43 5.60 -11.14
C THR A 178 16.95 5.93 -9.75
N LEU A 179 16.07 6.43 -8.88
CA LEU A 179 16.33 6.47 -7.44
C LEU A 179 16.58 5.07 -6.88
N GLU A 180 17.50 4.96 -5.91
CA GLU A 180 17.80 3.69 -5.22
C GLU A 180 16.80 3.33 -4.11
N GLU A 181 16.12 4.34 -3.57
CA GLU A 181 15.11 4.19 -2.53
C GLU A 181 13.81 4.90 -2.94
N ALA A 182 12.72 4.14 -2.89
CA ALA A 182 11.34 4.62 -2.88
C ALA A 182 10.78 4.47 -1.46
N ASP A 183 9.59 5.02 -1.19
CA ASP A 183 9.00 5.08 0.16
C ASP A 183 9.04 3.73 0.91
N ALA A 184 8.58 2.66 0.25
CA ALA A 184 8.48 1.31 0.81
C ALA A 184 9.43 0.27 0.19
N PHE A 185 10.26 0.67 -0.79
CA PHE A 185 11.08 -0.24 -1.58
C PHE A 185 12.49 0.30 -1.81
N SER A 186 13.47 -0.59 -1.83
CA SER A 186 14.81 -0.34 -2.35
C SER A 186 14.83 -0.86 -3.79
N VAL A 187 15.18 0.02 -4.72
CA VAL A 187 15.20 -0.23 -6.16
C VAL A 187 16.66 -0.20 -6.60
N LYS A 188 17.20 -1.33 -7.01
CA LYS A 188 18.51 -1.32 -7.67
C LYS A 188 18.27 -1.22 -9.17
N SER A 189 18.90 -0.26 -9.85
CA SER A 189 18.86 -0.15 -11.30
C SER A 189 20.19 -0.57 -11.95
N GLU A 190 20.11 -1.20 -13.11
CA GLU A 190 21.22 -1.43 -14.03
C GLU A 190 20.81 -0.96 -15.41
N ASP A 191 21.76 -0.31 -16.08
CA ASP A 191 21.57 0.39 -17.34
C ASP A 191 22.37 -0.34 -18.41
N VAL A 192 21.66 -0.87 -19.41
CA VAL A 192 22.22 -1.79 -20.40
C VAL A 192 22.01 -1.20 -21.79
N GLU A 193 23.12 -0.97 -22.52
CA GLU A 193 23.04 -0.56 -23.92
C GLU A 193 22.58 -1.72 -24.80
N THR A 194 21.49 -1.50 -25.55
CA THR A 194 20.85 -2.54 -26.36
C THR A 194 20.59 -2.06 -27.78
N TYR A 195 20.06 -2.95 -28.62
CA TYR A 195 19.62 -2.58 -29.96
C TYR A 195 18.32 -3.30 -30.32
N VAL A 196 17.41 -2.59 -30.97
CA VAL A 196 16.19 -3.15 -31.55
C VAL A 196 16.38 -3.29 -33.05
N THR A 197 15.87 -4.37 -33.64
CA THR A 197 15.92 -4.56 -35.09
C THR A 197 14.61 -4.06 -35.72
N VAL A 198 14.64 -2.86 -36.30
CA VAL A 198 13.50 -2.26 -37.01
C VAL A 198 13.73 -2.40 -38.51
N ASN A 199 12.85 -3.12 -39.21
CA ASN A 199 12.96 -3.38 -40.66
C ASN A 199 14.33 -3.98 -41.08
N GLY A 200 14.91 -4.83 -40.23
CA GLY A 200 16.22 -5.46 -40.49
C GLY A 200 17.43 -4.54 -40.23
N THR A 201 17.21 -3.30 -39.80
CA THR A 201 18.28 -2.38 -39.37
C THR A 201 18.35 -2.37 -37.86
N GLN A 202 19.57 -2.51 -37.32
CA GLN A 202 19.79 -2.36 -35.88
C GLN A 202 19.73 -0.88 -35.52
N VAL A 203 18.90 -0.57 -34.54
CA VAL A 203 18.62 0.77 -34.02
C VAL A 203 19.05 0.79 -32.56
N PRO A 204 19.81 1.80 -32.10
CA PRO A 204 20.18 1.90 -30.69
C PRO A 204 18.94 2.03 -29.81
N SER A 205 18.92 1.24 -28.74
CA SER A 205 17.97 1.29 -27.64
C SER A 205 18.74 1.19 -26.33
N ARG A 206 18.05 1.40 -25.21
CA ARG A 206 18.67 1.22 -23.91
C ARG A 206 17.67 0.57 -22.97
N ASP A 207 18.11 -0.51 -22.34
CA ASP A 207 17.26 -1.27 -21.43
C ASP A 207 17.63 -0.89 -19.99
N ILE A 208 16.62 -0.93 -19.14
CA ILE A 208 16.77 -0.75 -17.70
C ILE A 208 16.30 -2.01 -16.99
N ASP A 209 17.20 -2.59 -16.21
CA ASP A 209 16.90 -3.69 -15.31
C ASP A 209 16.72 -3.14 -13.89
N LEU A 210 15.55 -3.38 -13.29
CA LEU A 210 15.26 -3.00 -11.92
C LEU A 210 15.09 -4.24 -11.04
N TRP A 211 15.78 -4.27 -9.91
CA TRP A 211 15.52 -5.21 -8.81
C TRP A 211 14.90 -4.46 -7.65
N VAL A 212 13.64 -4.76 -7.38
CA VAL A 212 12.85 -4.12 -6.33
C VAL A 212 12.77 -5.06 -5.14
N ARG A 213 13.10 -4.56 -3.96
CA ARG A 213 13.08 -5.33 -2.71
C ARG A 213 12.62 -4.46 -1.56
N ARG A 214 11.98 -5.03 -0.54
CA ARG A 214 11.66 -4.26 0.67
C ARG A 214 12.94 -3.83 1.40
N PRO A 215 13.01 -2.57 1.90
CA PRO A 215 14.14 -2.09 2.65
C PRO A 215 14.21 -2.81 4.00
N GLY A 216 15.41 -2.83 4.60
CA GLY A 216 15.64 -3.49 5.88
C GLY A 216 14.69 -3.01 6.99
N ARG A 217 14.33 -1.72 6.97
CA ARG A 217 13.38 -1.11 7.92
C ARG A 217 11.97 -1.75 7.87
N ALA A 218 11.40 -1.90 6.67
CA ALA A 218 10.07 -2.48 6.50
C ALA A 218 10.06 -3.96 6.91
N ARG A 219 11.12 -4.69 6.53
CA ARG A 219 11.34 -6.08 6.95
C ARG A 219 11.38 -6.21 8.48
N PHE A 220 12.18 -5.38 9.14
CA PHE A 220 12.30 -5.39 10.60
C PHE A 220 10.96 -5.15 11.30
N PHE A 221 10.17 -4.18 10.83
CA PHE A 221 8.83 -3.92 11.38
C PHE A 221 7.86 -5.09 11.19
N ALA A 222 7.83 -5.68 9.99
CA ALA A 222 7.03 -6.88 9.74
C ALA A 222 7.43 -8.03 10.68
N PHE A 223 8.74 -8.26 10.88
CA PHE A 223 9.23 -9.27 11.83
C PHE A 223 8.86 -8.98 13.28
N LEU A 224 8.90 -7.72 13.70
CA LEU A 224 8.53 -7.33 15.06
C LEU A 224 7.04 -7.58 15.31
N LEU A 225 6.17 -7.22 14.35
CA LEU A 225 4.73 -7.50 14.42
C LEU A 225 4.46 -9.01 14.41
N TRP A 226 5.17 -9.76 13.58
CA TRP A 226 5.08 -11.23 13.54
C TRP A 226 5.48 -11.87 14.87
N ALA A 227 6.57 -11.41 15.49
CA ALA A 227 7.01 -11.87 16.80
C ALA A 227 6.01 -11.48 17.90
N ALA A 228 5.46 -10.28 17.86
CA ALA A 228 4.42 -9.83 18.79
C ALA A 228 3.17 -10.71 18.71
N ASN A 229 2.72 -11.07 17.50
CA ASN A 229 1.61 -12.01 17.31
C ASN A 229 1.91 -13.38 17.94
N TRP A 230 3.12 -13.92 17.77
CA TRP A 230 3.51 -15.17 18.42
C TRP A 230 3.49 -15.06 19.95
N LEU A 231 3.96 -13.96 20.53
CA LEU A 231 3.90 -13.74 21.97
C LEU A 231 2.46 -13.69 22.48
N LEU A 232 1.56 -13.03 21.74
CA LEU A 232 0.13 -13.01 22.04
C LEU A 232 -0.48 -14.41 21.98
N THR A 233 -0.17 -15.20 20.95
CA THR A 233 -0.60 -16.61 20.85
C THR A 233 -0.13 -17.41 22.06
N GLN A 234 1.15 -17.31 22.45
CA GLN A 234 1.67 -17.99 23.63
C GLN A 234 0.99 -17.54 24.93
N ALA A 235 0.59 -16.26 25.02
CA ALA A 235 -0.19 -15.75 26.16
C ALA A 235 -1.56 -16.42 26.27
N THR A 236 -2.24 -16.73 25.14
CA THR A 236 -3.52 -17.48 25.19
C THR A 236 -3.34 -18.90 25.71
N VAL A 237 -2.24 -19.57 25.34
CA VAL A 237 -1.88 -20.90 25.87
C VAL A 237 -1.59 -20.80 27.37
N ALA A 238 -0.82 -19.81 27.81
CA ALA A 238 -0.56 -19.57 29.23
C ALA A 238 -1.86 -19.31 30.02
N HIS A 239 -2.82 -18.58 29.45
CA HIS A 239 -4.15 -18.38 30.04
C HIS A 239 -4.89 -19.71 30.26
N VAL A 240 -4.80 -20.67 29.34
CA VAL A 240 -5.36 -22.01 29.53
C VAL A 240 -4.70 -22.73 30.71
N PHE A 241 -3.38 -22.68 30.83
CA PHE A 241 -2.66 -23.29 31.96
C PHE A 241 -3.06 -22.67 33.31
N PHE A 242 -3.14 -21.35 33.38
CA PHE A 242 -3.60 -20.67 34.60
C PHE A 242 -5.06 -20.98 34.93
N ALA A 243 -5.94 -20.98 33.93
CA ALA A 243 -7.35 -21.36 34.09
C ALA A 243 -7.50 -22.81 34.58
N TRP A 244 -6.65 -23.73 34.11
CA TRP A 244 -6.69 -25.13 34.54
C TRP A 244 -6.35 -25.29 36.02
N SER A 245 -5.38 -24.50 36.51
CA SER A 245 -4.99 -24.48 37.92
C SER A 245 -6.02 -23.82 38.85
N ALA A 246 -6.92 -23.00 38.29
CA ALA A 246 -7.94 -22.31 39.08
C ALA A 246 -9.07 -23.26 39.51
N THR A 247 -9.47 -23.15 40.77
CA THR A 247 -10.63 -23.86 41.33
C THR A 247 -11.93 -23.12 41.07
N ASP A 248 -11.89 -21.78 41.05
CA ASP A 248 -13.06 -20.93 40.91
C ASP A 248 -13.31 -20.52 39.45
N VAL A 249 -14.58 -20.33 39.08
CA VAL A 249 -15.00 -19.92 37.71
C VAL A 249 -14.66 -18.45 37.40
N LYS A 250 -14.72 -17.57 38.41
CA LYS A 250 -14.48 -16.12 38.25
C LYS A 250 -13.10 -15.78 37.62
N PRO A 251 -11.97 -16.34 38.08
CA PRO A 251 -10.68 -16.09 37.44
C PRO A 251 -10.60 -16.67 36.01
N ILE A 252 -11.24 -17.82 35.76
CA ILE A 252 -11.28 -18.42 34.42
C ILE A 252 -11.98 -17.49 33.42
N LEU A 253 -13.09 -16.86 33.82
CA LEU A 253 -13.81 -15.90 32.97
C LEU A 253 -12.93 -14.69 32.58
N LYS A 254 -12.08 -14.21 33.49
CA LYS A 254 -11.14 -13.11 33.18
C LYS A 254 -10.11 -13.52 32.12
N HIS A 255 -9.57 -14.74 32.23
CA HIS A 255 -8.64 -15.29 31.25
C HIS A 255 -9.30 -15.55 29.89
N LEU A 256 -10.56 -15.97 29.89
CA LEU A 256 -11.35 -16.14 28.68
C LEU A 256 -11.54 -14.81 27.94
N ILE A 257 -11.98 -13.76 28.64
CA ILE A 257 -12.16 -12.42 28.05
C ILE A 257 -10.84 -11.89 27.48
N SER A 258 -9.74 -12.02 28.24
CA SER A 258 -8.39 -11.64 27.79
C SER A 258 -7.99 -12.37 26.50
N SER A 259 -8.20 -13.69 26.45
CA SER A 259 -7.84 -14.50 25.28
C SER A 259 -8.72 -14.21 24.07
N PHE A 260 -10.00 -13.90 24.27
CA PHE A 260 -10.87 -13.44 23.19
C PHE A 260 -10.41 -12.11 22.61
N ALA A 261 -10.01 -11.16 23.46
CA ALA A 261 -9.43 -9.89 23.02
C ALA A 261 -8.14 -10.12 22.19
N ILE A 262 -7.30 -11.10 22.58
CA ILE A 262 -6.11 -11.48 21.82
C ILE A 262 -6.48 -12.06 20.44
N VAL A 263 -7.46 -12.96 20.36
CA VAL A 263 -7.93 -13.53 19.07
C VAL A 263 -8.40 -12.43 18.11
N VAL A 264 -9.04 -11.38 18.63
CA VAL A 264 -9.45 -10.21 17.83
C VAL A 264 -8.27 -9.31 17.47
N ALA A 265 -7.24 -9.22 18.31
CA ALA A 265 -6.08 -8.37 18.08
C ALA A 265 -5.12 -8.92 17.01
N ILE A 266 -4.94 -10.24 16.90
CA ILE A 266 -4.00 -10.87 15.95
C ILE A 266 -4.27 -10.42 14.49
N PRO A 267 -5.51 -10.45 13.96
CA PRO A 267 -5.79 -9.93 12.62
C PRO A 267 -5.50 -8.44 12.45
N GLN A 268 -5.74 -7.62 13.48
CA GLN A 268 -5.46 -6.19 13.42
C GLN A 268 -3.96 -5.91 13.31
N LEU A 269 -3.13 -6.70 14.02
CA LEU A 269 -1.67 -6.60 13.93
C LEU A 269 -1.14 -7.12 12.59
N ARG A 270 -1.77 -8.14 11.99
CA ARG A 270 -1.44 -8.59 10.63
C ARG A 270 -1.74 -7.53 9.58
N ASN A 271 -2.88 -6.85 9.68
CA ASN A 271 -3.27 -5.76 8.78
C ASN A 271 -2.45 -4.47 9.01
N ALA A 272 -1.70 -4.38 10.11
CA ALA A 272 -0.80 -3.26 10.39
C ALA A 272 0.62 -3.48 9.84
N MET A 273 0.88 -4.63 9.19
CA MET A 273 2.17 -4.86 8.53
C MET A 273 2.32 -3.94 7.31
N PRO A 274 3.49 -3.30 7.14
CA PRO A 274 3.70 -2.30 6.09
C PRO A 274 3.61 -2.94 4.71
N ASP A 275 2.70 -2.41 3.88
CA ASP A 275 2.44 -2.79 2.49
C ASP A 275 2.43 -4.32 2.30
N GLY A 276 1.87 -5.01 3.29
CA GLY A 276 1.79 -6.46 3.30
C GLY A 276 0.66 -6.89 2.37
N PRO A 277 0.90 -7.88 1.50
CA PRO A 277 -0.15 -8.42 0.64
C PRO A 277 -1.31 -8.95 1.50
N ASP A 278 -2.47 -9.07 0.85
CA ASP A 278 -3.64 -9.75 1.39
C ASP A 278 -3.34 -11.23 1.71
N PHE A 279 -4.36 -11.98 2.15
CA PHE A 279 -4.22 -13.34 2.70
C PHE A 279 -3.96 -14.43 1.64
N ASP A 280 -3.24 -14.13 0.56
CA ASP A 280 -3.08 -14.97 -0.63
C ASP A 280 -1.98 -16.05 -0.52
N GLY A 281 -1.74 -16.57 0.69
CA GLY A 281 -0.81 -17.70 0.89
C GLY A 281 0.66 -17.27 0.95
N VAL A 282 0.91 -16.11 1.53
CA VAL A 282 2.24 -15.57 1.73
C VAL A 282 2.95 -16.36 2.86
N LEU A 283 4.27 -16.52 2.77
CA LEU A 283 5.10 -17.28 3.73
C LEU A 283 4.74 -16.98 5.19
N ILE A 284 4.61 -15.69 5.54
CA ILE A 284 4.30 -15.21 6.88
C ILE A 284 2.94 -15.66 7.39
N ASP A 285 1.97 -15.85 6.50
CA ASP A 285 0.63 -16.29 6.83
C ASP A 285 0.61 -17.80 7.06
N PHE A 286 1.32 -18.56 6.21
CA PHE A 286 1.46 -20.00 6.34
C PHE A 286 2.16 -20.43 7.62
N ILE A 287 3.29 -19.80 7.97
CA ILE A 287 4.06 -20.19 9.15
C ILE A 287 3.69 -19.39 10.41
N GLY A 288 2.97 -18.28 10.26
CA GLY A 288 2.63 -17.35 11.34
C GLY A 288 1.13 -17.27 11.56
N PHE A 289 0.45 -16.45 10.75
CA PHE A 289 -0.94 -16.05 11.00
C PHE A 289 -1.89 -17.24 11.18
N PHE A 290 -1.88 -18.22 10.26
CA PHE A 290 -2.80 -19.36 10.34
C PHE A 290 -2.56 -20.25 11.58
N PRO A 291 -1.33 -20.73 11.87
CA PRO A 291 -1.05 -21.43 13.12
C PRO A 291 -1.40 -20.62 14.38
N GLN A 292 -1.07 -19.32 14.39
CA GLN A 292 -1.36 -18.42 15.52
C GLN A 292 -2.86 -18.34 15.82
N MET A 293 -3.67 -18.15 14.78
CA MET A 293 -5.13 -18.11 14.89
C MET A 293 -5.71 -19.45 15.37
N LEU A 294 -5.28 -20.57 14.78
CA LEU A 294 -5.73 -21.90 15.18
C LEU A 294 -5.43 -22.19 16.66
N ILE A 295 -4.18 -21.98 17.09
CA ILE A 295 -3.77 -22.22 18.49
C ILE A 295 -4.56 -21.33 19.46
N SER A 296 -4.76 -20.06 19.10
CA SER A 296 -5.48 -19.10 19.95
C SER A 296 -6.97 -19.46 20.06
N ILE A 297 -7.61 -19.87 18.97
CA ILE A 297 -9.00 -20.34 18.95
C ILE A 297 -9.16 -21.62 19.78
N PHE A 298 -8.28 -22.61 19.58
CA PHE A 298 -8.30 -23.84 20.39
C PHE A 298 -8.11 -23.55 21.88
N SER A 299 -7.28 -22.57 22.23
CA SER A 299 -7.08 -22.13 23.61
C SER A 299 -8.37 -21.55 24.21
N VAL A 300 -9.07 -20.68 23.47
CA VAL A 300 -10.38 -20.14 23.89
C VAL A 300 -11.42 -21.25 24.05
N LEU A 301 -11.49 -22.21 23.10
CA LEU A 301 -12.39 -23.36 23.19
C LEU A 301 -12.09 -24.24 24.41
N ALA A 302 -10.81 -24.50 24.69
CA ALA A 302 -10.41 -25.25 25.87
C ALA A 302 -10.84 -24.56 27.17
N MET A 303 -10.70 -23.23 27.28
CA MET A 303 -11.18 -22.48 28.44
C MET A 303 -12.71 -22.52 28.56
N LEU A 304 -13.46 -22.43 27.47
CA LEU A 304 -14.92 -22.57 27.48
C LEU A 304 -15.34 -23.95 28.00
N LEU A 305 -14.68 -25.02 27.52
CA LEU A 305 -14.91 -26.38 28.00
C LEU A 305 -14.58 -26.52 29.49
N LEU A 306 -13.48 -25.91 29.97
CA LEU A 306 -13.14 -25.89 31.39
C LEU A 306 -14.23 -25.22 32.22
N ILE A 307 -14.80 -24.09 31.77
CA ILE A 307 -15.93 -23.43 32.47
C ILE A 307 -17.13 -24.38 32.54
N MET A 308 -17.53 -24.99 31.42
CA MET A 308 -18.66 -25.91 31.37
C MET A 308 -18.48 -27.13 32.29
N LEU A 309 -17.27 -27.72 32.31
CA LEU A 309 -16.94 -28.85 33.19
C LEU A 309 -16.96 -28.46 34.68
N ARG A 310 -16.51 -27.26 35.02
CA ARG A 310 -16.53 -26.76 36.41
C ARG A 310 -17.95 -26.44 36.88
N GLU A 311 -18.76 -25.78 36.06
CA GLU A 311 -20.15 -25.48 36.40
C GLU A 311 -21.01 -26.74 36.57
N SER A 312 -20.87 -27.70 35.65
CA SER A 312 -21.56 -28.99 35.76
C SER A 312 -21.16 -29.77 37.02
N SER A 313 -19.86 -29.76 37.37
CA SER A 313 -19.38 -30.37 38.62
C SER A 313 -19.93 -29.67 39.86
N ALA A 314 -20.02 -28.34 39.86
CA ALA A 314 -20.60 -27.57 40.96
C ALA A 314 -22.09 -27.86 41.15
N HIS A 315 -22.86 -27.97 40.06
CA HIS A 315 -24.27 -28.36 40.12
C HIS A 315 -24.48 -29.78 40.65
N ALA A 316 -23.65 -30.73 40.21
CA ALA A 316 -23.70 -32.10 40.72
C ALA A 316 -23.39 -32.17 42.24
N ALA A 317 -22.39 -31.43 42.69
CA ALA A 317 -22.05 -31.34 44.12
C ALA A 317 -23.18 -30.69 44.94
N ALA A 318 -23.78 -29.61 44.44
CA ALA A 318 -24.92 -28.95 45.08
C ALA A 318 -26.15 -29.87 45.17
N ALA A 319 -26.43 -30.65 44.12
CA ALA A 319 -27.50 -31.64 44.12
C ALA A 319 -27.26 -32.79 45.12
N ALA A 320 -26.00 -33.23 45.28
CA ALA A 320 -25.63 -34.26 46.25
C ALA A 320 -25.72 -33.78 47.72
N MET A 321 -25.49 -32.49 47.97
CA MET A 321 -25.60 -31.86 49.30
C MET A 321 -27.01 -31.39 49.65
N ALA A 322 -27.91 -31.31 48.67
CA ALA A 322 -29.29 -30.93 48.95
C ALA A 322 -29.86 -31.91 50.00
N PRO A 323 -30.37 -31.40 51.15
CA PRO A 323 -30.83 -32.24 52.23
C PRO A 323 -31.87 -33.20 51.65
N GLN A 324 -31.62 -34.51 51.78
CA GLN A 324 -32.62 -35.50 51.43
C GLN A 324 -33.82 -35.21 52.31
N ILE A 325 -34.84 -34.57 51.73
CA ILE A 325 -36.11 -34.35 52.40
C ILE A 325 -36.54 -35.76 52.81
N PRO A 326 -36.57 -36.07 54.12
CA PRO A 326 -36.94 -37.40 54.56
C PRO A 326 -38.29 -37.69 53.91
N PRO A 327 -38.49 -38.89 53.34
CA PRO A 327 -39.69 -39.21 52.59
C PRO A 327 -40.88 -38.83 53.46
N VAL A 328 -41.60 -37.78 53.07
CA VAL A 328 -42.80 -37.33 53.76
C VAL A 328 -43.69 -38.56 53.83
N SER A 329 -43.86 -39.10 55.03
CA SER A 329 -44.69 -40.26 55.29
C SER A 329 -46.07 -39.91 54.74
N ARG A 330 -46.42 -40.50 53.59
CA ARG A 330 -47.72 -40.27 52.93
C ARG A 330 -48.80 -40.46 53.98
N PRO A 331 -49.59 -39.43 54.33
CA PRO A 331 -50.78 -39.66 55.12
C PRO A 331 -51.64 -40.66 54.36
N MET A 332 -51.99 -41.76 55.01
CA MET A 332 -52.87 -42.81 54.48
C MET A 332 -54.07 -42.15 53.80
N SER A 333 -54.20 -42.41 52.49
CA SER A 333 -55.39 -42.10 51.72
C SER A 333 -56.61 -42.74 52.40
N ARG A 334 -57.44 -41.91 53.01
CA ARG A 334 -58.79 -42.27 53.45
C ARG A 334 -59.63 -42.52 52.19
N PRO A 335 -60.33 -43.65 52.07
CA PRO A 335 -61.20 -43.92 50.93
C PRO A 335 -62.44 -43.02 51.05
N VAL A 336 -62.59 -42.03 50.17
CA VAL A 336 -63.83 -41.28 50.02
C VAL A 336 -64.57 -41.87 48.82
N SER A 337 -65.46 -42.80 49.15
CA SER A 337 -66.53 -43.29 48.31
C SER A 337 -67.53 -42.16 48.01
N GLY A 338 -67.69 -41.87 46.71
CA GLY A 338 -68.90 -41.43 46.02
C GLY A 338 -69.76 -40.33 46.62
N VAL A 339 -69.80 -39.16 45.95
CA VAL A 339 -71.04 -38.41 45.72
C VAL A 339 -71.01 -37.82 44.30
N THR A 340 -72.19 -37.90 43.71
CA THR A 340 -72.70 -37.66 42.36
C THR A 340 -72.31 -36.39 41.62
N ALA A 341 -72.28 -36.59 40.30
CA ALA A 341 -72.77 -35.75 39.20
C ALA A 341 -73.55 -34.46 39.52
N GLU A 342 -73.46 -33.55 38.54
CA GLU A 342 -74.48 -32.56 38.15
C GLU A 342 -74.36 -31.16 38.77
N MET A 343 -73.73 -30.22 38.05
CA MET A 343 -74.50 -29.10 37.50
C MET A 343 -73.75 -28.29 36.46
N ARG A 344 -74.50 -28.04 35.39
CA ARG A 344 -74.16 -27.41 34.13
C ARG A 344 -74.61 -25.95 34.18
N ALA A 345 -73.74 -25.06 33.70
CA ALA A 345 -74.06 -23.82 32.99
C ALA A 345 -74.65 -22.58 33.72
N ARG A 346 -74.30 -21.42 33.12
CA ARG A 346 -74.69 -20.00 33.34
C ARG A 346 -73.86 -19.30 34.43
N ARG A 347 -73.23 -18.15 34.16
CA ARG A 347 -73.77 -16.98 33.45
C ARG A 347 -72.66 -16.05 32.96
N ARG A 348 -72.90 -15.46 31.78
CA ARG A 348 -72.11 -14.40 31.12
C ARG A 348 -72.07 -13.09 31.92
N SER A 349 -71.01 -12.31 31.65
CA SER A 349 -70.94 -10.85 31.44
C SER A 349 -71.23 -9.88 32.60
N HIS A 350 -70.20 -9.12 33.01
CA HIS A 350 -70.10 -7.64 33.06
C HIS A 350 -68.85 -7.25 33.88
N SER A 351 -67.84 -6.61 33.29
CA SER A 351 -67.68 -5.15 33.12
C SER A 351 -67.36 -4.40 34.42
N ARG A 352 -66.08 -3.99 34.54
CA ARG A 352 -65.45 -2.84 35.24
C ARG A 352 -64.02 -3.27 35.57
N GLY A 353 -62.97 -2.71 34.97
CA GLY A 353 -62.68 -1.28 34.86
C GLY A 353 -61.82 -0.89 36.06
N VAL A 354 -60.53 -1.24 36.05
CA VAL A 354 -59.51 -0.65 36.93
C VAL A 354 -58.21 -0.53 36.14
N SER A 355 -57.81 0.72 36.00
CA SER A 355 -56.58 1.26 35.43
C SER A 355 -55.40 1.18 36.41
N LEU A 356 -54.20 1.43 35.88
CA LEU A 356 -52.90 1.58 36.55
C LEU A 356 -52.22 0.28 36.99
N SER A 357 -51.07 -0.05 36.39
CA SER A 357 -49.79 0.58 36.75
C SER A 357 -48.61 0.05 35.91
N LYS A 358 -47.76 1.02 35.53
CA LYS A 358 -46.31 0.96 35.30
C LYS A 358 -45.74 -0.06 34.30
N GLU A 359 -45.43 0.46 33.12
CA GLU A 359 -44.24 0.07 32.35
C GLU A 359 -42.99 0.48 33.14
N GLU A 360 -42.11 -0.49 33.42
CA GLU A 360 -40.72 -0.24 33.82
C GLU A 360 -39.89 -0.03 32.55
N GLU A 361 -39.59 1.24 32.31
CA GLU A 361 -38.60 1.71 31.33
C GLU A 361 -37.19 1.43 31.88
N TYR A 362 -36.48 0.53 31.20
CA TYR A 362 -35.10 0.15 31.53
C TYR A 362 -34.17 1.30 31.14
N SER A 363 -33.74 2.07 32.15
CA SER A 363 -32.79 3.18 32.00
C SER A 363 -31.35 2.67 32.00
N GLU A 364 -30.57 3.01 30.99
CA GLU A 364 -29.11 2.83 30.98
C GLU A 364 -28.43 3.69 32.06
N PRO A 365 -27.33 3.23 32.69
CA PRO A 365 -26.57 4.06 33.61
C PRO A 365 -25.65 5.03 32.85
N VAL A 366 -26.00 6.32 32.90
CA VAL A 366 -25.08 7.42 32.63
C VAL A 366 -24.10 7.54 33.80
N PHE A 367 -22.82 7.26 33.56
CA PHE A 367 -21.74 7.63 34.49
C PHE A 367 -21.55 9.15 34.45
N SER A 368 -21.92 9.84 35.54
CA SER A 368 -21.53 11.24 35.76
C SER A 368 -20.19 11.28 36.51
N VAL A 369 -19.22 11.97 35.91
CA VAL A 369 -17.97 12.34 36.57
C VAL A 369 -18.24 13.63 37.33
N THR A 370 -18.03 13.60 38.64
CA THR A 370 -18.21 14.72 39.55
C THR A 370 -16.99 15.64 39.47
N GLU A 371 -17.20 16.87 38.99
CA GLU A 371 -16.33 18.01 39.31
C GLU A 371 -16.62 18.48 40.74
N SER A 372 -15.57 18.65 41.56
CA SER A 372 -15.32 19.86 42.36
C SER A 372 -14.13 19.64 43.31
N ILE A 373 -13.15 20.53 43.24
CA ILE A 373 -12.66 21.37 44.35
C ILE A 373 -11.60 22.34 43.78
N LEU A 374 -11.94 23.63 43.85
CA LEU A 374 -11.04 24.77 43.67
C LEU A 374 -10.21 24.99 44.95
N SER A 375 -8.93 25.35 44.81
CA SER A 375 -8.30 26.44 45.56
C SER A 375 -7.05 26.95 44.84
N PRO A 376 -6.72 28.26 44.95
CA PRO A 376 -5.79 28.94 44.07
C PRO A 376 -4.37 29.00 44.65
N VAL A 377 -3.35 28.93 43.80
CA VAL A 377 -1.99 29.40 44.10
C VAL A 377 -1.54 30.30 42.96
N ASN A 378 -1.11 31.49 43.36
CA ASN A 378 -0.66 32.60 42.52
C ASN A 378 0.87 32.52 42.32
N GLU A 379 1.33 33.18 41.25
CA GLU A 379 2.71 33.56 40.89
C GLU A 379 3.59 32.57 40.09
N GLY A 380 4.17 33.13 39.01
CA GLY A 380 5.46 32.69 38.47
C GLY A 380 5.48 32.40 36.97
N ALA A 381 5.61 33.44 36.14
CA ALA A 381 5.81 33.33 34.71
C ALA A 381 7.09 32.56 34.34
N THR A 382 6.99 31.58 33.44
CA THR A 382 8.01 31.21 32.44
C THR A 382 7.41 30.19 31.46
N SER A 383 7.46 30.49 30.16
CA SER A 383 6.87 29.70 29.07
C SER A 383 7.76 28.53 28.63
N PRO A 384 7.23 27.31 28.43
CA PRO A 384 7.90 26.25 27.67
C PRO A 384 7.31 26.06 26.25
N PRO A 385 8.06 25.40 25.35
CA PRO A 385 7.75 25.36 23.90
C PRO A 385 6.59 24.42 23.56
N ARG A 386 5.87 24.78 22.50
CA ARG A 386 4.70 24.06 21.96
C ARG A 386 5.12 22.82 21.17
N SER A 387 4.68 21.65 21.61
CA SER A 387 4.62 20.41 20.82
C SER A 387 3.30 20.34 20.02
N PRO A 388 3.26 19.78 18.79
CA PRO A 388 2.02 19.55 18.07
C PRO A 388 1.55 18.11 18.28
N LEU A 389 0.60 17.89 19.18
CA LEU A 389 -0.24 16.68 19.15
C LEU A 389 -1.70 17.14 19.11
N ARG A 390 -2.36 16.86 17.98
CA ARG A 390 -3.81 17.06 17.81
C ARG A 390 -4.56 15.93 18.53
N PRO A 391 -5.67 16.22 19.23
CA PRO A 391 -6.51 15.18 19.81
C PRO A 391 -7.43 14.56 18.75
N LEU A 392 -7.52 13.22 18.76
CA LEU A 392 -8.52 12.41 18.06
C LEU A 392 -9.91 12.69 18.65
N ILE A 393 -10.80 13.30 17.87
CA ILE A 393 -12.22 13.46 18.19
C ILE A 393 -12.99 12.31 17.52
N LEU A 394 -13.59 11.44 18.34
CA LEU A 394 -14.57 10.43 17.94
C LEU A 394 -15.88 11.13 17.53
N GLY A 395 -16.15 11.16 16.23
CA GLY A 395 -17.40 11.69 15.66
C GLY A 395 -18.53 10.67 15.70
N LEU A 396 -19.58 10.98 16.45
CA LEU A 396 -20.87 10.27 16.46
C LEU A 396 -21.59 10.40 15.11
N GLY A 397 -22.08 9.28 14.59
CA GLY A 397 -22.68 9.13 13.27
C GLY A 397 -23.97 9.95 13.05
N ARG A 398 -24.06 10.59 11.88
CA ARG A 398 -25.26 11.27 11.38
C ARG A 398 -25.89 10.45 10.26
N LYS A 399 -27.13 10.00 10.47
CA LYS A 399 -28.01 9.35 9.47
C LYS A 399 -28.17 10.26 8.24
N LYS A 400 -27.78 9.78 7.06
CA LYS A 400 -28.16 10.41 5.77
C LYS A 400 -29.30 9.61 5.12
N ARG A 401 -30.34 10.35 4.75
CA ARG A 401 -31.53 9.94 4.01
C ARG A 401 -31.19 9.97 2.52
N THR A 402 -31.35 8.87 1.81
CA THR A 402 -31.22 8.79 0.36
C THR A 402 -32.59 9.08 -0.27
N ASP A 403 -32.72 10.23 -0.92
CA ASP A 403 -33.81 10.49 -1.86
C ASP A 403 -33.24 10.32 -3.27
N SER A 404 -33.69 9.29 -3.96
CA SER A 404 -33.41 9.03 -5.38
C SER A 404 -34.34 9.88 -6.24
N VAL A 405 -33.75 10.80 -7.03
CA VAL A 405 -34.45 11.54 -8.07
C VAL A 405 -34.10 10.91 -9.42
N GLU A 406 -35.09 10.25 -9.97
CA GLU A 406 -35.15 9.73 -11.33
C GLU A 406 -35.39 10.91 -12.29
N LEU A 407 -34.49 11.12 -13.24
CA LEU A 407 -34.62 12.16 -14.26
C LEU A 407 -34.54 11.50 -15.64
N GLU A 408 -35.72 11.27 -16.24
CA GLU A 408 -35.85 11.01 -17.66
C GLU A 408 -35.35 12.22 -18.45
N ARG A 409 -34.51 11.99 -19.47
CA ARG A 409 -34.35 12.95 -20.56
C ARG A 409 -33.99 12.26 -21.87
N GLY A 410 -34.90 12.39 -22.83
CA GLY A 410 -34.74 11.92 -24.18
C GLY A 410 -34.00 12.87 -25.13
N GLU A 411 -33.94 12.35 -26.36
CA GLU A 411 -33.73 12.97 -27.67
C GLU A 411 -32.39 13.65 -28.00
N GLY A 412 -31.87 13.24 -29.18
CA GLY A 412 -31.20 14.18 -30.09
C GLY A 412 -29.85 13.73 -30.65
N MET A 413 -29.84 12.82 -31.63
CA MET A 413 -28.71 12.68 -32.56
C MET A 413 -28.72 13.81 -33.60
N PRO A 414 -27.58 14.44 -33.91
CA PRO A 414 -27.36 15.05 -35.21
C PRO A 414 -26.31 14.27 -36.03
N LEU A 415 -26.67 14.09 -37.30
CA LEU A 415 -25.91 13.47 -38.36
C LEU A 415 -24.66 14.30 -38.71
N ILE A 416 -23.50 13.63 -38.80
CA ILE A 416 -22.25 14.19 -39.33
C ILE A 416 -22.26 14.06 -40.87
N PRO A 417 -21.93 15.11 -41.65
CA PRO A 417 -21.84 15.00 -43.10
C PRO A 417 -20.50 14.36 -43.52
N LYS A 418 -20.60 13.36 -44.41
CA LYS A 418 -19.50 12.74 -45.15
C LYS A 418 -18.77 13.79 -46.00
N LEU A 419 -17.48 14.01 -45.75
CA LEU A 419 -16.58 14.68 -46.69
C LEU A 419 -16.06 13.66 -47.72
N ASN A 420 -16.22 13.99 -49.00
CA ASN A 420 -15.63 13.25 -50.12
C ASN A 420 -14.14 13.63 -50.30
N PRO A 421 -13.27 12.69 -50.72
CA PRO A 421 -11.88 12.98 -51.02
C PRO A 421 -11.71 13.72 -52.37
N PRO A 422 -10.68 14.59 -52.50
CA PRO A 422 -10.39 15.26 -53.77
C PRO A 422 -9.65 14.35 -54.77
N PRO A 423 -9.77 14.62 -56.09
CA PRO A 423 -9.20 13.80 -57.15
C PRO A 423 -7.69 14.02 -57.36
N PRO A 424 -6.99 13.09 -58.04
CA PRO A 424 -5.54 13.14 -58.22
C PRO A 424 -5.13 14.15 -59.29
N GLY A 425 -4.33 15.15 -58.89
CA GLY A 425 -3.74 16.16 -59.76
C GLY A 425 -2.41 15.70 -60.37
N ARG A 426 -2.32 15.76 -61.70
CA ARG A 426 -1.11 15.59 -62.52
C ARG A 426 -0.06 16.67 -62.19
N GLY A 427 1.21 16.27 -62.09
CA GLY A 427 2.34 17.18 -61.93
C GLY A 427 2.76 17.92 -63.21
N PRO A 428 3.89 18.64 -63.14
CA PRO A 428 4.76 18.80 -64.30
C PRO A 428 6.22 18.41 -64.00
N ARG A 429 6.83 17.84 -65.05
CA ARG A 429 8.25 17.63 -65.30
C ARG A 429 9.10 18.89 -65.04
N GLY A 430 10.31 18.65 -64.55
CA GLY A 430 11.51 19.05 -65.29
C GLY A 430 12.60 19.76 -64.47
N GLN A 431 13.84 19.34 -64.76
CA GLN A 431 15.13 20.00 -64.50
C GLN A 431 15.68 19.87 -63.07
N ARG A 432 16.96 19.56 -62.84
CA ARG A 432 18.13 19.30 -63.70
C ARG A 432 19.19 18.69 -62.77
N GLU A 433 19.98 17.78 -63.29
CA GLU A 433 21.20 17.26 -62.68
C GLU A 433 22.14 18.40 -62.29
N ASP A 434 22.77 18.30 -61.12
CA ASP A 434 24.18 18.69 -60.98
C ASP A 434 24.83 17.84 -59.87
N HIS A 435 25.91 17.20 -60.29
CA HIS A 435 26.82 16.37 -59.52
C HIS A 435 27.53 17.17 -58.43
N LEU A 436 27.68 16.59 -57.24
CA LEU A 436 28.93 16.72 -56.48
C LEU A 436 29.17 15.45 -55.65
N ASN A 437 30.12 14.65 -56.13
CA ASN A 437 30.75 13.56 -55.41
C ASN A 437 31.69 14.16 -54.36
N ASP A 438 31.52 13.81 -53.08
CA ASP A 438 32.62 13.83 -52.13
C ASP A 438 32.79 12.44 -51.52
N HIS A 439 33.92 11.84 -51.89
CA HIS A 439 34.42 10.56 -51.39
C HIS A 439 34.92 10.74 -49.95
N TYR A 440 34.23 10.13 -48.98
CA TYR A 440 34.83 9.80 -47.69
C TYR A 440 35.32 8.36 -47.71
N ILE A 441 36.65 8.20 -47.72
CA ILE A 441 37.36 6.93 -47.60
C ILE A 441 37.61 6.68 -46.11
N PHE A 442 36.92 5.70 -45.52
CA PHE A 442 37.33 5.13 -44.24
C PHE A 442 38.46 4.10 -44.46
N PRO A 443 39.48 4.06 -43.59
CA PRO A 443 40.51 3.03 -43.64
C PRO A 443 39.95 1.66 -43.19
N PRO A 444 40.45 0.54 -43.73
CA PRO A 444 40.03 -0.79 -43.32
C PRO A 444 40.54 -1.15 -41.92
N PRO A 445 39.79 -1.96 -41.15
CA PRO A 445 40.25 -2.45 -39.86
C PRO A 445 41.40 -3.46 -40.02
N ALA A 446 42.36 -3.39 -39.11
CA ALA A 446 43.50 -4.28 -39.02
C ALA A 446 43.05 -5.73 -38.78
N THR A 447 43.63 -6.65 -39.56
CA THR A 447 43.52 -8.10 -39.38
C THR A 447 44.42 -8.55 -38.21
N PRO A 448 43.91 -9.29 -37.22
CA PRO A 448 44.76 -10.01 -36.29
C PRO A 448 45.14 -11.38 -36.87
N GLY A 449 46.45 -11.64 -36.94
CA GLY A 449 47.01 -12.95 -37.26
C GLY A 449 46.80 -13.99 -36.15
N PRO A 450 47.08 -15.27 -36.43
CA PRO A 450 46.58 -16.39 -35.63
C PRO A 450 47.49 -16.67 -34.42
N ALA A 451 46.92 -16.63 -33.22
CA ALA A 451 47.55 -17.16 -32.02
C ALA A 451 46.87 -18.48 -31.62
N THR A 452 47.64 -19.55 -31.79
CA THR A 452 47.62 -20.86 -31.13
C THR A 452 46.70 -21.04 -29.91
N ALA A 453 45.90 -22.11 -29.99
CA ALA A 453 45.17 -22.75 -28.89
C ALA A 453 46.10 -23.19 -27.73
N PRO A 454 45.52 -23.39 -26.54
CA PRO A 454 45.40 -24.78 -26.09
C PRO A 454 44.01 -25.16 -25.57
N LEU A 455 43.71 -26.45 -25.78
CA LEU A 455 42.62 -27.20 -25.17
C LEU A 455 42.59 -27.01 -23.65
N PHE A 456 41.39 -26.91 -23.06
CA PHE A 456 40.81 -27.91 -22.15
C PHE A 456 39.41 -27.50 -21.66
N ALA A 457 38.45 -28.40 -21.95
CA ALA A 457 37.35 -28.88 -21.11
C ALA A 457 36.20 -27.98 -20.61
N THR A 458 34.99 -28.55 -20.83
CA THR A 458 33.74 -28.49 -20.02
C THR A 458 33.03 -27.14 -19.97
N GLY A 459 31.80 -26.94 -20.45
CA GLY A 459 30.66 -27.84 -20.61
C GLY A 459 29.51 -27.32 -19.75
N MET A 460 28.55 -26.60 -20.34
CA MET A 460 27.14 -26.50 -19.89
C MET A 460 26.38 -25.66 -20.93
N GLN A 461 25.64 -26.34 -21.81
CA GLN A 461 24.57 -25.74 -22.61
C GLN A 461 23.29 -25.77 -21.76
N HIS A 462 22.75 -24.60 -21.45
CA HIS A 462 21.42 -24.47 -20.87
C HIS A 462 20.38 -24.72 -21.97
N GLN A 463 19.86 -25.94 -22.01
CA GLN A 463 18.72 -26.31 -22.85
C GLN A 463 17.44 -26.00 -22.05
N GLN A 464 16.73 -24.94 -22.41
CA GLN A 464 15.35 -24.72 -21.96
C GLN A 464 14.46 -25.83 -22.53
N GLN A 465 14.10 -26.80 -21.71
CA GLN A 465 13.05 -27.77 -22.01
C GLN A 465 11.75 -27.37 -21.34
N HIS A 466 10.74 -27.15 -22.18
CA HIS A 466 9.32 -27.16 -21.84
C HIS A 466 8.98 -28.39 -20.98
N LEU A 467 8.53 -28.18 -19.74
CA LEU A 467 7.79 -29.17 -18.97
C LEU A 467 6.36 -28.71 -18.76
N ARG A 468 5.48 -29.37 -19.49
CA ARG A 468 4.03 -29.33 -19.41
C ARG A 468 3.61 -30.23 -18.24
N ASN A 469 3.46 -29.67 -17.04
CA ASN A 469 2.91 -30.41 -15.91
C ASN A 469 1.39 -30.22 -15.81
N ARG A 470 0.67 -31.31 -16.13
CA ARG A 470 -0.71 -31.55 -15.70
C ARG A 470 -0.72 -31.64 -14.17
N SER A 471 -1.26 -30.63 -13.51
CA SER A 471 -1.71 -30.75 -12.12
C SER A 471 -3.23 -30.91 -12.10
N THR A 472 -3.67 -32.02 -11.54
CA THR A 472 -5.06 -32.37 -11.28
C THR A 472 -5.65 -31.41 -10.24
N LYS A 473 -6.62 -30.61 -10.70
CA LYS A 473 -7.49 -29.74 -9.91
C LYS A 473 -8.33 -30.60 -8.94
N MET A 474 -8.04 -30.54 -7.63
CA MET A 474 -9.01 -30.92 -6.60
C MET A 474 -9.82 -29.67 -6.25
N GLU A 475 -11.08 -29.64 -6.67
CA GLU A 475 -12.05 -28.63 -6.25
C GLU A 475 -12.48 -28.91 -4.81
N PHE A 476 -12.03 -28.07 -3.87
CA PHE A 476 -12.73 -27.87 -2.60
C PHE A 476 -13.70 -26.70 -2.75
N SER A 477 -14.99 -27.01 -2.87
CA SER A 477 -16.06 -26.02 -2.71
C SER A 477 -16.09 -25.55 -1.26
N ALA A 478 -15.51 -24.40 -0.98
CA ALA A 478 -15.77 -23.66 0.24
C ALA A 478 -17.01 -22.79 0.03
N ALA A 479 -18.05 -23.05 0.83
CA ALA A 479 -19.26 -22.25 0.87
C ALA A 479 -18.93 -20.84 1.36
N SER A 480 -19.27 -19.84 0.54
CA SER A 480 -19.19 -18.42 0.84
C SER A 480 -20.04 -18.04 2.06
N ALA A 481 -19.39 -17.53 3.11
CA ALA A 481 -20.07 -16.79 4.18
C ALA A 481 -20.21 -15.30 3.76
N PRO A 482 -21.30 -14.60 4.16
CA PRO A 482 -21.55 -13.23 3.73
C PRO A 482 -20.59 -12.25 4.41
N GLY A 483 -19.96 -11.42 3.57
CA GLY A 483 -18.93 -10.46 3.93
C GLY A 483 -19.38 -9.38 4.91
N TRP A 484 -18.48 -9.04 5.82
CA TRP A 484 -18.54 -7.85 6.66
C TRP A 484 -17.38 -6.92 6.29
N GLY A 485 -17.71 -5.71 5.83
CA GLY A 485 -16.85 -4.53 5.98
C GLY A 485 -15.81 -4.26 4.90
N GLY A 486 -16.24 -3.85 3.71
CA GLY A 486 -15.37 -3.08 2.80
C GLY A 486 -15.14 -1.67 3.33
N ARG A 487 -13.87 -1.22 3.38
CA ARG A 487 -13.54 0.20 3.56
C ARG A 487 -13.67 0.93 2.22
N PRO A 488 -14.04 2.23 2.22
CA PRO A 488 -14.11 3.03 1.00
C PRO A 488 -12.70 3.37 0.51
N GLY A 489 -12.44 3.11 -0.77
CA GLY A 489 -11.22 3.51 -1.45
C GLY A 489 -11.02 5.03 -1.45
N SER A 490 -9.75 5.44 -1.33
CA SER A 490 -9.33 6.82 -1.50
C SER A 490 -9.34 7.19 -2.98
N VAL A 491 -10.40 7.86 -3.42
CA VAL A 491 -10.42 8.56 -4.71
C VAL A 491 -9.71 9.90 -4.52
N TYR A 492 -8.51 10.06 -5.07
CA TYR A 492 -7.91 11.38 -5.27
C TYR A 492 -8.61 12.05 -6.45
N GLY A 493 -9.72 12.75 -6.15
CA GLY A 493 -10.38 13.64 -7.10
C GLY A 493 -9.77 15.03 -7.05
N TYR A 494 -9.15 15.48 -8.14
CA TYR A 494 -8.79 16.87 -8.33
C TYR A 494 -10.04 17.71 -8.65
N GLU A 495 -10.52 18.51 -7.69
CA GLU A 495 -11.53 19.53 -7.96
C GLU A 495 -10.90 20.74 -8.67
N LEU A 496 -11.22 20.91 -9.95
CA LEU A 496 -11.03 22.16 -10.69
C LEU A 496 -12.06 23.20 -10.20
N GLY A 497 -11.63 24.03 -9.25
CA GLY A 497 -12.40 25.19 -8.80
C GLY A 497 -12.53 26.27 -9.88
N LYS A 498 -13.72 26.40 -10.48
CA LYS A 498 -14.14 27.60 -11.21
C LYS A 498 -14.27 28.78 -10.25
N SER A 499 -13.38 29.77 -10.37
CA SER A 499 -13.49 31.06 -9.67
C SER A 499 -14.24 32.07 -10.54
N GLY A 500 -15.45 32.43 -10.10
CA GLY A 500 -16.22 33.57 -10.57
C GLY A 500 -16.33 34.63 -9.47
N GLY A 501 -15.67 35.77 -9.70
CA GLY A 501 -15.96 37.14 -9.26
C GLY A 501 -16.49 37.44 -7.85
N SER A 502 -15.80 38.33 -7.12
CA SER A 502 -16.27 39.70 -6.81
C SER A 502 -15.52 40.36 -5.63
N LYS A 503 -15.11 41.62 -5.87
CA LYS A 503 -14.92 42.74 -4.92
C LYS A 503 -13.87 42.63 -3.79
N GLY A 504 -12.74 43.28 -4.07
CA GLY A 504 -12.27 44.49 -3.37
C GLY A 504 -12.16 44.45 -1.84
N SER A 505 -10.92 44.31 -1.35
CA SER A 505 -10.45 45.11 -0.21
C SER A 505 -8.93 45.25 -0.23
N ILE A 506 -8.52 46.44 0.18
CA ILE A 506 -7.16 46.97 0.25
C ILE A 506 -6.38 46.21 1.33
N LEU A 507 -5.22 45.64 1.00
CA LEU A 507 -4.23 45.31 2.03
C LEU A 507 -2.79 45.65 1.61
N LYS A 508 -2.11 46.28 2.55
CA LYS A 508 -0.78 46.85 2.49
C LYS A 508 0.29 45.78 2.27
N LYS A 509 1.30 46.17 1.49
CA LYS A 509 2.65 45.58 1.45
C LYS A 509 3.21 45.43 2.86
N THR A 510 3.71 44.24 3.17
CA THR A 510 4.82 44.07 4.10
C THR A 510 5.69 42.95 3.57
N THR A 511 6.87 43.34 3.12
CA THR A 511 8.02 42.52 2.76
C THR A 511 8.68 42.01 4.03
N ASP A 512 9.00 40.72 4.08
CA ASP A 512 10.13 40.10 4.80
C ASP A 512 10.30 38.70 4.14
N ARG A 513 11.30 38.47 3.28
CA ARG A 513 12.62 37.88 3.60
C ARG A 513 12.54 36.89 4.77
N TRP A 514 12.88 35.62 4.55
CA TRP A 514 13.93 34.83 5.22
C TRP A 514 13.91 33.41 4.61
N PHE A 515 15.09 32.99 4.14
CA PHE A 515 15.62 31.69 3.68
C PHE A 515 14.73 30.73 2.89
#